data_AF-A0AA37RIH7-F1
#
_entry.id   AF-A0AA37RIH7-F1
#
_cell.length_a   1.000
_cell.length_b   1.000
_cell.length_c   1.000
_cell.angle_alpha   90.00
_cell.angle_beta   90.00
_cell.angle_gamma   90.00
#
_symmetry.space_group_name_H-M   'P 1'
#
loop_
_entity.id
_entity.type
_entity.pdbx_description
1 polymer ?
#
loop_
_entity_poly.entity_id
_entity_poly.type
_entity_poly.pdbx_seq_one_letter_code
_entity_poly.pdbx_strand_id
1 'polypeptide(L)'
;MRVSLEGKGQAVDGDVTTTGAVCIATGAGYLDEGRMVLREGDHTTPCPLCGQEGTVAEGVDHFISDGQLVAMDGALVVCGCSPGSNRVVAPLYQAPPPMKPLAALANAHFAEPATAVYPERFSQPVIGALPGTLEPGFYVVPRRMSFSQVLLQLAEHDATLPISRLQRLNPTFTQGFKAGEIFVIGDPDNGNACTREEGELMTAAQHARRALEVLDYAEADS
;
A
#
# COMPACT_ATOMS: atom_id res chain seq x y z
N MET A 1 4.32 -8.78 13.02
CA MET A 1 5.41 -7.87 12.61
C MET A 1 4.79 -6.87 11.67
N ARG A 2 5.18 -5.59 11.73
CA ARG A 2 4.56 -4.55 10.89
C ARG A 2 5.13 -4.57 9.47
N VAL A 3 4.37 -4.04 8.52
CA VAL A 3 4.92 -3.64 7.22
C VAL A 3 6.08 -2.67 7.46
N SER A 4 7.20 -2.87 6.76
CA SER A 4 8.40 -2.07 6.90
C SER A 4 8.64 -1.20 5.69
N LEU A 5 8.90 0.09 5.93
CA LEU A 5 9.48 1.00 4.95
C LEU A 5 10.69 1.67 5.61
N GLU A 6 11.87 1.54 4.99
CA GLU A 6 13.13 2.10 5.50
C GLU A 6 13.46 1.72 6.97
N GLY A 7 13.04 0.53 7.41
CA GLY A 7 13.25 0.07 8.79
C GLY A 7 12.26 0.65 9.82
N LYS A 8 11.31 1.49 9.40
CA LYS A 8 10.20 1.96 10.23
C LYS A 8 8.99 1.04 10.09
N GLY A 9 8.22 0.90 11.17
CA GLY A 9 6.96 0.15 11.15
C GLY A 9 5.81 1.02 10.66
N GLN A 10 4.93 0.47 9.84
CA GLN A 10 3.71 1.15 9.39
C GLN A 10 2.79 1.43 10.58
N ALA A 11 2.30 2.66 10.68
CA ALA A 11 1.35 3.05 11.72
C ALA A 11 -0.08 2.69 11.31
N VAL A 12 -0.88 2.29 12.29
CA VAL A 12 -2.27 1.85 12.11
C VAL A 12 -3.17 2.45 13.19
N ASP A 13 -4.47 2.32 13.00
CA ASP A 13 -5.47 2.72 13.97
C ASP A 13 -5.18 2.14 15.37
N GLY A 14 -5.30 3.01 16.38
CA GLY A 14 -5.07 2.65 17.77
C GLY A 14 -3.61 2.70 18.22
N ASP A 15 -2.64 2.95 17.33
CA ASP A 15 -1.27 3.26 17.73
C ASP A 15 -1.20 4.47 18.63
N VAL A 16 -0.18 4.54 19.48
CA VAL A 16 -0.01 5.64 20.42
C VAL A 16 1.05 6.61 19.94
N THR A 17 1.00 7.81 20.48
CA THR A 17 2.06 8.81 20.32
C THR A 17 3.01 8.79 21.50
N THR A 18 4.16 9.47 21.41
CA THR A 18 5.12 9.62 22.50
C THR A 18 4.53 10.30 23.74
N THR A 19 3.45 11.06 23.58
CA THR A 19 2.71 11.68 24.69
C THR A 19 1.64 10.78 25.30
N GLY A 20 1.35 9.62 24.67
CA GLY A 20 0.33 8.67 25.08
C GLY A 20 -1.06 8.92 24.48
N ALA A 21 -1.22 9.90 23.58
CA ALA A 21 -2.45 10.04 22.79
C ALA A 21 -2.62 8.85 21.84
N VAL A 22 -3.86 8.46 21.56
CA VAL A 22 -4.20 7.38 20.62
C VAL A 22 -4.47 7.97 19.25
N CYS A 23 -3.84 7.41 18.22
CA CYS A 23 -4.04 7.77 16.81
C CYS A 23 -5.33 7.15 16.29
N ILE A 24 -6.11 7.94 15.56
CA ILE A 24 -7.44 7.59 15.03
C ILE A 24 -7.33 7.66 13.52
N ALA A 25 -7.23 6.49 12.88
CA ALA A 25 -7.16 6.44 11.43
C ALA A 25 -8.55 6.67 10.81
N THR A 26 -8.63 7.49 9.77
CA THR A 26 -9.87 7.83 9.07
C THR A 26 -9.76 7.58 7.57
N GLY A 27 -10.89 7.61 6.85
CA GLY A 27 -10.95 7.39 5.40
C GLY A 27 -11.49 6.02 4.97
N ALA A 28 -11.63 5.82 3.66
CA ALA A 28 -12.05 4.55 3.08
C ALA A 28 -10.85 3.88 2.40
N GLY A 29 -10.58 2.60 2.70
CA GLY A 29 -9.51 1.84 2.02
C GLY A 29 -8.58 1.04 2.93
N TYR A 30 -7.34 0.86 2.45
CA TYR A 30 -6.33 -0.12 2.89
C TYR A 30 -6.38 -0.50 4.38
N LEU A 31 -6.64 -1.79 4.61
CA LEU A 31 -6.60 -2.42 5.92
C LEU A 31 -5.34 -3.31 6.01
N ASP A 32 -4.52 -3.10 7.03
CA ASP A 32 -3.43 -3.99 7.40
C ASP A 32 -3.91 -4.93 8.51
N GLU A 33 -3.99 -6.23 8.22
CA GLU A 33 -4.56 -7.23 9.15
C GLU A 33 -5.95 -6.86 9.71
N GLY A 34 -6.77 -6.13 8.93
CA GLY A 34 -8.10 -5.66 9.34
C GLY A 34 -8.12 -4.33 10.09
N ARG A 35 -6.97 -3.66 10.26
CA ARG A 35 -6.86 -2.32 10.86
C ARG A 35 -6.61 -1.25 9.80
N MET A 36 -7.24 -0.09 9.95
CA MET A 36 -7.00 1.04 9.05
C MET A 36 -5.58 1.56 9.23
N VAL A 37 -4.91 1.87 8.12
CA VAL A 37 -3.59 2.52 8.17
C VAL A 37 -3.71 3.97 8.58
N LEU A 38 -2.73 4.45 9.35
CA LEU A 38 -2.67 5.84 9.76
C LEU A 38 -2.05 6.67 8.62
N ARG A 39 -2.64 7.84 8.36
CA ARG A 39 -2.27 8.75 7.27
C ARG A 39 -1.95 10.14 7.78
N GLU A 40 -1.25 10.92 6.97
CA GLU A 40 -1.17 12.36 7.15
C GLU A 40 -2.57 12.98 7.13
N GLY A 41 -2.84 13.85 8.11
CA GLY A 41 -4.14 14.46 8.33
C GLY A 41 -5.03 13.71 9.34
N ASP A 42 -4.72 12.44 9.66
CA ASP A 42 -5.46 11.71 10.70
C ASP A 42 -5.27 12.36 12.08
N HIS A 43 -6.29 12.22 12.92
CA HIS A 43 -6.33 12.86 14.23
C HIS A 43 -5.89 11.92 15.36
N THR A 44 -5.61 12.49 16.51
CA THR A 44 -5.41 11.74 17.75
C THR A 44 -6.46 12.13 18.79
N THR A 45 -6.67 11.28 19.79
CA THR A 45 -7.33 11.71 21.03
C THR A 45 -6.59 12.92 21.63
N PRO A 46 -7.23 13.70 22.52
CA PRO A 46 -6.56 14.80 23.21
C PRO A 46 -5.21 14.38 23.82
N CYS A 47 -4.17 15.16 23.52
CA CYS A 47 -2.83 14.96 24.02
C CYS A 47 -2.81 15.01 25.55
N PRO A 48 -2.30 14.00 26.26
CA PRO A 48 -2.25 14.00 27.73
C PRO A 48 -1.43 15.15 28.34
N LEU A 49 -0.53 15.77 27.56
CA LEU A 49 0.32 16.86 28.05
C LEU A 49 -0.31 18.25 27.87
N CYS A 50 -0.94 18.53 26.72
CA CYS A 50 -1.49 19.85 26.42
C CYS A 50 -3.03 19.91 26.35
N GLY A 51 -3.70 18.76 26.44
CA GLY A 51 -5.17 18.65 26.42
C GLY A 51 -5.82 18.89 25.06
N GLN A 52 -5.04 19.15 24.00
CA GLN A 52 -5.55 19.40 22.64
C GLN A 52 -5.44 18.16 21.77
N GLU A 53 -6.40 17.97 20.86
CA GLU A 53 -6.30 16.97 19.80
C GLU A 53 -5.06 17.21 18.94
N GLY A 54 -4.46 16.12 18.49
CA GLY A 54 -3.31 16.16 17.59
C GLY A 54 -3.70 15.82 16.17
N THR A 55 -2.86 16.23 15.22
CA THR A 55 -2.95 15.86 13.80
C THR A 55 -1.62 15.26 13.36
N VAL A 56 -1.65 14.12 12.70
CA VAL A 56 -0.48 13.51 12.07
C VAL A 56 -0.06 14.40 10.89
N ALA A 57 1.16 14.92 10.92
CA ALA A 57 1.64 15.94 9.99
C ALA A 57 2.75 15.45 9.05
N GLU A 58 3.13 14.18 9.16
CA GLU A 58 4.14 13.56 8.31
C GLU A 58 3.63 12.19 7.84
N GLY A 59 3.64 11.96 6.53
CA GLY A 59 3.65 10.63 5.94
C GLY A 59 4.90 10.45 5.09
N VAL A 60 5.12 9.23 4.58
CA VAL A 60 6.25 8.97 3.68
C VAL A 60 5.86 9.27 2.24
N ASP A 61 6.66 10.11 1.58
CA ASP A 61 6.54 10.38 0.15
C ASP A 61 6.50 9.05 -0.61
N HIS A 62 5.58 8.94 -1.58
CA HIS A 62 5.37 7.75 -2.41
C HIS A 62 4.76 6.53 -1.69
N PHE A 63 4.38 6.62 -0.40
CA PHE A 63 3.54 5.61 0.23
C PHE A 63 2.13 6.16 0.47
N ILE A 64 1.27 6.03 -0.55
CA ILE A 64 -0.04 6.70 -0.59
C ILE A 64 -1.17 5.71 -0.33
N SER A 65 -2.15 6.12 0.48
CA SER A 65 -3.42 5.42 0.66
C SER A 65 -4.57 6.44 0.64
N ASP A 66 -5.56 6.24 -0.23
CA ASP A 66 -6.69 7.18 -0.45
C ASP A 66 -6.23 8.62 -0.79
N GLY A 67 -5.12 8.73 -1.54
CA GLY A 67 -4.54 10.02 -1.91
C GLY A 67 -3.75 10.74 -0.80
N GLN A 68 -3.66 10.16 0.40
CA GLN A 68 -2.88 10.72 1.52
C GLN A 68 -1.63 9.88 1.82
N LEU A 69 -0.58 10.53 2.30
CA LEU A 69 0.67 9.86 2.66
C LEU A 69 0.47 9.00 3.92
N VAL A 70 0.99 7.77 3.91
CA VAL A 70 0.91 6.83 5.03
C VAL A 70 1.94 7.21 6.09
N ALA A 71 1.50 7.25 7.34
CA ALA A 71 2.35 7.52 8.49
C ALA A 71 3.14 6.27 8.91
N MET A 72 4.39 6.48 9.25
CA MET A 72 5.31 5.45 9.74
C MET A 72 5.73 5.75 11.17
N ASP A 73 6.41 4.81 11.81
CA ASP A 73 7.06 5.02 13.12
C ASP A 73 7.88 6.31 13.14
N GLY A 74 7.66 7.13 14.17
CA GLY A 74 8.31 8.41 14.34
C GLY A 74 7.69 9.58 13.58
N ALA A 75 6.60 9.39 12.82
CA ALA A 75 5.89 10.48 12.15
C ALA A 75 5.48 11.59 13.14
N LEU A 76 5.67 12.86 12.75
CA LEU A 76 5.31 14.01 13.56
C LEU A 76 3.80 14.09 13.82
N VAL A 77 3.45 14.41 15.07
CA VAL A 77 2.09 14.77 15.46
C VAL A 77 2.10 16.21 15.97
N VAL A 78 1.30 17.07 15.33
CA VAL A 78 1.15 18.48 15.71
C VAL A 78 -0.02 18.60 16.68
N CYS A 79 0.25 19.14 17.86
CA CYS A 79 -0.73 19.53 18.86
C CYS A 79 -0.22 20.80 19.58
N GLY A 80 -0.83 21.22 20.69
CA GLY A 80 -0.39 22.39 21.46
C GLY A 80 0.97 22.26 22.18
N CYS A 81 1.68 21.14 22.02
CA CYS A 81 3.04 20.97 22.54
C CYS A 81 4.09 21.66 21.64
N SER A 82 5.33 21.75 22.11
CA SER A 82 6.43 22.27 21.28
C SER A 82 6.61 21.42 20.01
N PRO A 83 6.81 22.02 18.83
CA PRO A 83 6.98 21.28 17.59
C PRO A 83 8.07 20.19 17.70
N GLY A 84 7.77 18.99 17.22
CA GLY A 84 8.68 17.85 17.27
C GLY A 84 8.67 17.03 18.57
N SER A 85 7.96 17.47 19.61
CA SER A 85 7.91 16.73 20.89
C SER A 85 6.95 15.55 20.90
N ASN A 86 6.03 15.49 19.94
CA ASN A 86 5.03 14.44 19.83
C ASN A 86 5.20 13.67 18.50
N ARG A 87 5.36 12.35 18.59
CA ARG A 87 5.60 11.47 17.43
C ARG A 87 4.78 10.19 17.55
N VAL A 88 4.41 9.61 16.42
CA VAL A 88 3.77 8.29 16.35
C VAL A 88 4.75 7.20 16.81
N VAL A 89 4.26 6.24 17.59
CA VAL A 89 5.02 5.09 18.11
C VAL A 89 4.44 3.82 17.49
N ALA A 90 5.12 3.33 16.45
CA ALA A 90 4.75 2.14 15.68
C ALA A 90 5.98 1.21 15.45
N PRO A 91 6.63 0.68 16.51
CA PRO A 91 7.91 -0.03 16.35
C PRO A 91 7.79 -1.25 15.44
N LEU A 92 8.71 -1.38 14.48
CA LEU A 92 8.66 -2.40 13.42
C LEU A 92 8.50 -3.84 13.95
N TYR A 93 9.24 -4.17 15.01
CA TYR A 93 9.28 -5.51 15.60
C TYR A 93 8.23 -5.75 16.67
N GLN A 94 7.29 -4.82 16.85
CA GLN A 94 6.18 -4.95 17.80
C GLN A 94 4.87 -5.13 17.05
N ALA A 95 4.04 -6.06 17.51
CA ALA A 95 2.68 -6.20 16.99
C ALA A 95 1.88 -4.92 17.26
N PRO A 96 0.99 -4.50 16.34
CA PRO A 96 0.14 -3.34 16.61
C PRO A 96 -0.85 -3.60 17.75
N PRO A 97 -1.29 -2.55 18.46
CA PRO A 97 -2.09 -2.66 19.67
C PRO A 97 -3.40 -3.42 19.42
N PRO A 98 -3.91 -4.18 20.41
CA PRO A 98 -5.12 -4.96 20.24
C PRO A 98 -6.30 -4.05 19.88
N MET A 99 -7.07 -4.45 18.86
CA MET A 99 -8.25 -3.72 18.42
C MET A 99 -9.22 -3.54 19.59
N LYS A 100 -9.49 -2.30 19.97
CA LYS A 100 -10.62 -1.99 20.85
C LYS A 100 -11.86 -1.94 19.95
N PRO A 101 -12.92 -2.73 20.23
CA PRO A 101 -14.14 -2.63 19.46
C PRO A 101 -14.73 -1.22 19.62
N LEU A 102 -14.77 -0.45 18.54
CA LEU A 102 -15.52 0.81 18.49
C LEU A 102 -17.01 0.46 18.40
N ALA A 103 -17.67 0.33 19.54
CA ALA A 103 -19.11 0.43 19.60
C ALA A 103 -19.50 1.92 19.46
N ALA A 104 -20.31 2.21 18.44
CA ALA A 104 -21.11 3.42 18.23
C ALA A 104 -20.40 4.70 17.78
N LEU A 105 -20.46 4.99 16.47
CA LEU A 105 -21.00 6.24 15.90
C LEU A 105 -21.48 5.96 14.46
N ALA A 106 -22.41 5.01 14.29
CA ALA A 106 -23.20 4.90 13.08
C ALA A 106 -24.44 5.79 13.23
N ASN A 107 -24.44 6.95 12.59
CA ASN A 107 -25.62 7.61 12.02
C ASN A 107 -25.26 8.99 11.46
N ALA A 108 -25.20 9.10 10.13
CA ALA A 108 -25.87 10.17 9.39
C ALA A 108 -25.87 9.83 7.89
N HIS A 109 -27.08 9.70 7.37
CA HIS A 109 -27.48 9.47 5.99
C HIS A 109 -26.94 10.51 5.00
N PHE A 110 -26.76 10.11 3.73
CA PHE A 110 -27.32 10.72 2.50
C PHE A 110 -26.88 9.83 1.30
N ALA A 111 -27.72 8.90 0.82
CA ALA A 111 -28.74 9.04 -0.24
C ALA A 111 -28.19 8.87 -1.68
N GLU A 112 -28.58 7.75 -2.31
CA GLU A 112 -28.55 7.45 -3.76
C GLU A 112 -29.39 8.46 -4.59
N PRO A 113 -29.22 8.58 -5.93
CA PRO A 113 -30.01 7.72 -6.86
C PRO A 113 -29.35 7.35 -8.22
N ALA A 114 -29.67 6.11 -8.66
CA ALA A 114 -30.30 5.70 -9.94
C ALA A 114 -29.66 5.90 -11.36
N THR A 115 -29.36 4.75 -11.98
CA THR A 115 -29.70 4.24 -13.35
C THR A 115 -29.60 5.10 -14.63
N ALA A 116 -28.83 4.61 -15.63
CA ALA A 116 -29.15 4.57 -17.07
C ALA A 116 -28.11 3.67 -17.81
N VAL A 117 -28.41 2.42 -18.18
CA VAL A 117 -28.82 1.89 -19.51
C VAL A 117 -27.85 2.17 -20.68
N TYR A 118 -27.32 1.07 -21.25
CA TYR A 118 -26.37 0.89 -22.38
C TYR A 118 -26.88 1.35 -23.77
N PRO A 119 -26.05 1.35 -24.84
CA PRO A 119 -25.90 0.10 -25.62
C PRO A 119 -24.45 -0.24 -26.09
N GLU A 120 -24.22 -1.55 -26.15
CA GLU A 120 -23.12 -2.29 -26.80
C GLU A 120 -22.82 -1.86 -28.25
N ARG A 121 -21.54 -1.95 -28.68
CA ARG A 121 -21.17 -2.30 -30.07
C ARG A 121 -19.71 -2.77 -30.25
N PHE A 122 -19.56 -4.07 -30.47
CA PHE A 122 -18.76 -4.79 -31.48
C PHE A 122 -17.23 -4.59 -31.63
N SER A 123 -16.50 -5.62 -31.17
CA SER A 123 -15.34 -6.37 -31.70
C SER A 123 -14.44 -5.85 -32.86
N GLN A 124 -13.14 -5.68 -32.51
CA GLN A 124 -11.88 -6.24 -33.13
C GLN A 124 -11.49 -5.90 -34.60
N PRO A 125 -10.22 -6.11 -35.08
CA PRO A 125 -8.92 -6.43 -34.41
C PRO A 125 -7.62 -5.69 -34.92
N VAL A 126 -6.51 -5.89 -34.19
CA VAL A 126 -5.12 -6.18 -34.65
C VAL A 126 -4.11 -5.07 -35.07
N ILE A 127 -3.02 -5.04 -34.26
CA ILE A 127 -1.56 -4.89 -34.52
C ILE A 127 -0.98 -3.54 -35.00
N GLY A 128 -0.05 -3.03 -34.18
CA GLY A 128 1.01 -2.11 -34.58
C GLY A 128 1.93 -1.77 -33.41
N ALA A 129 2.98 -2.57 -33.19
CA ALA A 129 4.03 -2.32 -32.19
C ALA A 129 5.00 -1.21 -32.65
N LEU A 130 5.33 -0.28 -31.75
CA LEU A 130 6.53 0.60 -31.76
C LEU A 130 6.89 1.01 -30.30
N PRO A 131 8.16 1.36 -30.00
CA PRO A 131 8.80 1.11 -28.71
C PRO A 131 8.69 2.29 -27.72
N GLY A 132 8.58 1.97 -26.42
CA GLY A 132 8.86 2.92 -25.33
C GLY A 132 7.68 3.27 -24.40
N THR A 133 6.52 2.65 -24.56
CA THR A 133 5.40 2.78 -23.62
C THR A 133 5.36 1.55 -22.72
N LEU A 134 5.32 1.74 -21.40
CA LEU A 134 5.02 0.69 -20.42
C LEU A 134 3.89 -0.18 -20.97
N GLU A 135 4.16 -1.43 -21.33
CA GLU A 135 3.08 -2.38 -21.60
C GLU A 135 2.42 -2.69 -20.25
N PRO A 136 1.19 -2.22 -19.99
CA PRO A 136 0.70 -2.08 -18.64
C PRO A 136 0.10 -3.41 -18.18
N GLY A 137 0.83 -4.10 -17.32
CA GLY A 137 0.33 -5.30 -16.65
C GLY A 137 1.37 -5.94 -15.73
N PHE A 138 2.66 -5.82 -16.05
CA PHE A 138 3.73 -6.37 -15.25
C PHE A 138 5.06 -5.63 -15.43
N TYR A 139 5.98 -5.84 -14.48
CA TYR A 139 7.34 -5.32 -14.45
C TYR A 139 8.32 -6.46 -14.30
N VAL A 140 9.36 -6.52 -15.14
CA VAL A 140 10.43 -7.52 -15.01
C VAL A 140 11.50 -6.97 -14.09
N VAL A 141 11.75 -7.68 -13.00
CA VAL A 141 12.65 -7.28 -11.94
C VAL A 141 14.10 -7.37 -12.45
N PRO A 142 14.84 -6.24 -12.57
CA PRO A 142 16.15 -6.22 -13.24
C PRO A 142 17.27 -6.84 -12.39
N ARG A 143 17.11 -6.85 -11.07
CA ARG A 143 18.05 -7.39 -10.09
C ARG A 143 17.30 -7.79 -8.84
N ARG A 144 17.92 -8.55 -7.93
CA ARG A 144 17.27 -8.95 -6.69
C ARG A 144 16.76 -7.72 -5.91
N MET A 145 15.45 -7.65 -5.67
CA MET A 145 14.79 -6.51 -5.04
C MET A 145 13.73 -6.96 -4.04
N SER A 146 13.55 -6.21 -2.95
CA SER A 146 12.40 -6.36 -2.07
C SER A 146 11.14 -5.80 -2.73
N PHE A 147 9.96 -6.18 -2.22
CA PHE A 147 8.68 -5.58 -2.65
C PHE A 147 8.73 -4.04 -2.57
N SER A 148 9.22 -3.49 -1.46
CA SER A 148 9.41 -2.05 -1.28
C SER A 148 10.34 -1.42 -2.32
N GLN A 149 11.43 -2.08 -2.69
CA GLN A 149 12.35 -1.57 -3.71
C GLN A 149 11.70 -1.55 -5.10
N VAL A 150 10.88 -2.57 -5.43
CA VAL A 150 10.13 -2.58 -6.69
C VAL A 150 9.08 -1.47 -6.68
N LEU A 151 8.37 -1.26 -5.57
CA LEU A 151 7.43 -0.15 -5.44
C LEU A 151 8.08 1.21 -5.63
N LEU A 152 9.26 1.45 -5.03
CA LEU A 152 10.00 2.71 -5.21
C LEU A 152 10.32 2.97 -6.68
N GLN A 153 10.72 1.93 -7.42
CA GLN A 153 11.05 2.04 -8.84
C GLN A 153 9.80 2.26 -9.71
N LEU A 154 8.68 1.62 -9.36
CA LEU A 154 7.41 1.82 -10.05
C LEU A 154 6.83 3.22 -9.78
N ALA A 155 7.00 3.75 -8.56
CA ALA A 155 6.53 5.07 -8.17
C ALA A 155 7.22 6.22 -8.93
N GLU A 156 8.44 6.02 -9.45
CA GLU A 156 9.09 6.97 -10.37
C GLU A 156 8.30 7.15 -11.68
N HIS A 157 7.48 6.16 -12.04
CA HIS A 157 6.73 6.11 -13.29
C HIS A 157 5.23 6.31 -13.07
N ASP A 158 4.67 5.74 -12.00
CA ASP A 158 3.25 5.86 -11.63
C ASP A 158 3.05 5.74 -10.11
N ALA A 159 2.67 6.85 -9.47
CA ALA A 159 2.44 6.94 -8.03
C ALA A 159 1.01 6.52 -7.62
N THR A 160 0.13 6.17 -8.57
CA THR A 160 -1.29 5.87 -8.31
C THR A 160 -1.56 4.39 -8.03
N LEU A 161 -0.53 3.54 -8.12
CA LEU A 161 -0.68 2.09 -8.03
C LEU A 161 -1.12 1.64 -6.62
N PRO A 162 -2.30 1.00 -6.48
CA PRO A 162 -2.80 0.59 -5.16
C PRO A 162 -2.02 -0.61 -4.61
N ILE A 163 -1.31 -0.41 -3.49
CA ILE A 163 -0.45 -1.43 -2.87
C ILE A 163 -1.18 -2.74 -2.51
N SER A 164 -2.44 -2.66 -2.09
CA SER A 164 -3.26 -3.84 -1.75
C SER A 164 -3.51 -4.74 -2.97
N ARG A 165 -3.66 -4.14 -4.16
CA ARG A 165 -3.77 -4.86 -5.43
C ARG A 165 -2.43 -5.49 -5.78
N LEU A 166 -1.33 -4.74 -5.66
CA LEU A 166 0.01 -5.26 -5.93
C LEU A 166 0.40 -6.42 -5.01
N GLN A 167 0.04 -6.38 -3.72
CA GLN A 167 0.27 -7.50 -2.80
C GLN A 167 -0.57 -8.73 -3.17
N ARG A 168 -1.83 -8.53 -3.56
CA ARG A 168 -2.72 -9.61 -4.01
C ARG A 168 -2.20 -10.29 -5.29
N LEU A 169 -1.69 -9.48 -6.22
CA LEU A 169 -1.14 -9.95 -7.49
C LEU A 169 0.25 -10.58 -7.34
N ASN A 170 0.98 -10.24 -6.27
CA ASN A 170 2.33 -10.75 -6.00
C ASN A 170 2.42 -11.45 -4.64
N PRO A 171 1.75 -12.59 -4.41
CA PRO A 171 1.58 -13.20 -3.07
C PRO A 171 2.87 -13.60 -2.36
N THR A 172 4.00 -13.61 -3.05
CA THR A 172 5.34 -13.91 -2.52
C THR A 172 6.14 -12.65 -2.16
N PHE A 173 5.51 -11.48 -2.15
CA PHE A 173 6.16 -10.20 -1.88
C PHE A 173 7.03 -10.18 -0.61
N THR A 174 6.68 -10.99 0.38
CA THR A 174 7.44 -11.16 1.64
C THR A 174 8.82 -11.80 1.45
N GLN A 175 9.02 -12.58 0.38
CA GLN A 175 10.27 -13.26 0.05
C GLN A 175 11.21 -12.38 -0.80
N GLY A 176 10.70 -11.27 -1.34
CA GLY A 176 11.37 -10.48 -2.37
C GLY A 176 11.35 -11.17 -3.74
N PHE A 177 12.01 -10.53 -4.71
CA PHE A 177 12.01 -10.95 -6.11
C PHE A 177 13.44 -11.10 -6.61
N LYS A 178 13.72 -12.15 -7.39
CA LYS A 178 15.00 -12.36 -8.08
C LYS A 178 15.08 -11.56 -9.39
N ALA A 179 16.28 -11.42 -9.93
CA ALA A 179 16.46 -10.90 -11.28
C ALA A 179 15.70 -11.78 -12.29
N GLY A 180 14.99 -11.16 -13.23
CA GLY A 180 14.16 -11.85 -14.22
C GLY A 180 12.79 -12.30 -13.70
N GLU A 181 12.46 -12.11 -12.42
CA GLU A 181 11.11 -12.38 -11.93
C GLU A 181 10.12 -11.34 -12.44
N ILE A 182 8.87 -11.78 -12.62
CA ILE A 182 7.76 -10.93 -13.04
C ILE A 182 7.05 -10.42 -11.80
N PHE A 183 6.94 -9.10 -11.69
CA PHE A 183 6.13 -8.38 -10.72
C PHE A 183 4.82 -7.93 -11.40
N VAL A 184 3.70 -8.48 -10.97
CA VAL A 184 2.39 -8.22 -11.60
C VAL A 184 1.81 -6.90 -11.07
N ILE A 185 1.54 -5.96 -11.96
CA ILE A 185 0.99 -4.64 -11.64
C ILE A 185 -0.54 -4.64 -11.80
N GLY A 186 -1.02 -5.38 -12.81
CA GLY A 186 -2.43 -5.40 -13.20
C GLY A 186 -2.86 -4.13 -13.92
N ASP A 187 -4.12 -4.09 -14.36
CA ASP A 187 -4.73 -2.90 -14.96
C ASP A 187 -5.13 -1.91 -13.84
N PRO A 188 -4.64 -0.66 -13.84
CA PRO A 188 -5.00 0.36 -12.84
C PRO A 188 -6.47 0.78 -12.90
N ASP A 189 -7.13 0.69 -14.06
CA ASP A 189 -8.52 1.14 -14.24
C ASP A 189 -9.55 0.12 -13.72
N ASN A 190 -9.12 -1.07 -13.32
CA ASN A 190 -10.01 -2.16 -12.89
C ASN A 190 -9.68 -2.70 -11.49
N GLY A 191 -9.60 -1.81 -10.50
CA GLY A 191 -9.08 -2.08 -9.14
C GLY A 191 -9.69 -3.26 -8.36
N ASN A 192 -10.93 -3.67 -8.65
CA ASN A 192 -11.71 -4.55 -7.78
C ASN A 192 -11.98 -5.97 -8.33
N ALA A 193 -11.69 -6.26 -9.60
CA ALA A 193 -11.78 -7.60 -10.15
C ALA A 193 -10.39 -8.19 -10.29
N CYS A 194 -10.22 -9.48 -9.95
CA CYS A 194 -9.13 -10.29 -10.48
C CYS A 194 -9.56 -10.66 -11.90
N THR A 195 -9.06 -9.93 -12.90
CA THR A 195 -9.42 -10.22 -14.29
C THR A 195 -8.77 -11.53 -14.73
N ARG A 196 -9.30 -12.13 -15.80
CA ARG A 196 -8.70 -13.35 -16.35
C ARG A 196 -7.25 -13.11 -16.76
N GLU A 197 -6.99 -11.92 -17.29
CA GLU A 197 -5.69 -11.42 -17.71
C GLU A 197 -4.72 -11.30 -16.51
N GLU A 198 -5.19 -10.83 -15.35
CA GLU A 198 -4.39 -10.83 -14.12
C GLU A 198 -4.06 -12.24 -13.62
N GLY A 199 -5.02 -13.17 -13.70
CA GLY A 199 -4.78 -14.58 -13.37
C GLY A 199 -3.73 -15.22 -14.27
N GLU A 200 -3.74 -14.88 -15.57
CA GLU A 200 -2.72 -15.32 -16.53
C GLU A 200 -1.34 -14.74 -16.18
N LEU A 201 -1.26 -13.45 -15.84
CA LEU A 201 -0.01 -12.81 -15.41
C LEU A 201 0.54 -13.40 -14.10
N MET A 202 -0.32 -13.67 -13.12
CA MET A 202 0.08 -14.35 -11.87
C MET A 202 0.62 -15.77 -12.15
N THR A 203 -0.02 -16.48 -13.08
CA THR A 203 0.44 -17.81 -13.52
C THR A 203 1.79 -17.73 -14.21
N ALA A 204 1.98 -16.74 -15.09
CA ALA A 204 3.26 -16.49 -15.76
C ALA A 204 4.37 -16.11 -14.76
N ALA A 205 4.06 -15.28 -13.77
CA ALA A 205 4.99 -14.92 -12.70
C ALA A 205 5.41 -16.13 -11.87
N GLN A 206 4.47 -17.02 -11.55
CA GLN A 206 4.78 -18.27 -10.87
C GLN A 206 5.67 -19.18 -11.72
N HIS A 207 5.39 -19.27 -13.04
CA HIS A 207 6.20 -20.07 -13.95
C HIS A 207 7.64 -19.52 -14.06
N ALA A 208 7.79 -18.20 -14.23
CA ALA A 208 9.09 -17.54 -14.28
C ALA A 208 9.90 -17.81 -12.99
N ARG A 209 9.27 -17.70 -11.82
CA ARG A 209 9.94 -18.02 -10.56
C ARG A 209 10.44 -19.45 -10.50
N ARG A 210 9.61 -20.44 -10.88
CA ARG A 210 10.01 -21.85 -10.90
C ARG A 210 11.17 -22.09 -11.87
N ALA A 211 11.17 -21.45 -13.04
CA ALA A 211 12.28 -21.55 -13.99
C ALA A 211 13.58 -20.98 -13.39
N LEU A 212 13.48 -19.87 -12.64
CA LEU A 212 14.62 -19.24 -11.96
C LEU A 212 15.07 -19.98 -10.68
N GLU A 213 14.27 -20.90 -10.14
CA GLU A 213 14.68 -21.82 -9.06
C GLU A 213 15.63 -22.92 -9.57
N VAL A 214 15.51 -23.32 -10.85
CA VAL A 214 16.35 -24.36 -11.46
C VAL A 214 17.75 -23.85 -11.82
N LEU A 215 17.94 -22.52 -11.92
CA LEU A 215 19.22 -21.89 -12.29
C LEU A 215 20.19 -21.65 -11.12
N ASP A 216 19.85 -22.09 -9.90
CA ASP A 216 20.67 -21.85 -8.68
C ASP A 216 21.91 -22.76 -8.55
N TYR A 217 22.49 -23.25 -9.66
CA TYR A 217 23.74 -24.02 -9.58
C TYR A 217 24.83 -23.70 -10.62
N ALA A 218 24.70 -22.69 -11.50
CA ALA A 218 25.82 -22.44 -12.43
C ALA A 218 26.06 -21.03 -12.98
N GLU A 219 25.13 -20.07 -12.99
CA GLU A 219 25.32 -18.89 -13.87
C GLU A 219 25.05 -17.54 -13.19
N ALA A 220 25.73 -17.28 -12.06
CA ALA A 220 25.77 -15.97 -11.42
C ALA A 220 27.15 -15.28 -11.48
N ASP A 221 28.06 -15.76 -12.33
CA ASP A 221 29.38 -15.13 -12.56
C ASP A 221 29.89 -15.46 -13.98
N SER A 222 29.38 -14.74 -14.98
CA SER A 222 30.00 -14.62 -16.31
C SER A 222 29.52 -13.37 -17.03
#